data_AF-A0A7W9XDK6-F1
#
_entry.id   AF-A0A7W9XDK6-F1
#
_cell.length_a   1.000
_cell.length_b   1.000
_cell.length_c   1.000
_cell.angle_alpha   90.00
_cell.angle_beta   90.00
_cell.angle_gamma   90.00
#
_symmetry.space_group_name_H-M   'P 1'
#
loop_
_entity.id
_entity.type
_entity.pdbx_description
1 polymer ?
#
loop_
_entity_poly.entity_id
_entity_poly.type
_entity_poly.pdbx_seq_one_letter_code
_entity_poly.pdbx_strand_id
1 'polypeptide(L)'
;MNKGLKIFVFIAAFGLLLLSREPVKAQCAICSTNVASNKQDGGKQANGLNHGIMYLLFAPYIAVGVLGFVWYKKYRRKNVEINIPNERLNLN
;
A
#
# COMPACT_ATOMS: atom_id res chain seq x y z
N MET A 1 -26.18 21.02 -15.35
CA MET A 1 -25.42 19.79 -15.70
C MET A 1 -26.19 18.58 -15.18
N ASN A 2 -26.77 17.77 -16.08
CA ASN A 2 -27.58 16.61 -15.71
C ASN A 2 -26.73 15.60 -14.92
N LYS A 3 -27.32 14.93 -13.92
CA LYS A 3 -26.59 13.99 -13.04
C LYS A 3 -25.85 12.90 -13.84
N GLY A 4 -26.46 12.40 -14.92
CA GLY A 4 -25.83 11.44 -15.83
C GLY A 4 -24.60 11.98 -16.56
N LEU A 5 -24.61 13.25 -16.96
CA LEU A 5 -23.46 13.89 -17.62
C LEU A 5 -22.28 14.05 -16.64
N LYS A 6 -22.56 14.36 -15.36
CA LYS A 6 -21.51 14.42 -14.33
C LYS A 6 -20.83 13.08 -14.12
N ILE A 7 -21.62 12.01 -14.03
CA ILE A 7 -21.11 10.64 -13.84
C ILE A 7 -20.30 10.19 -15.06
N PHE A 8 -20.81 10.44 -16.27
CA PHE A 8 -20.09 10.11 -17.50
C PHE A 8 -18.74 10.83 -17.59
N VAL A 9 -18.70 12.14 -17.30
CA VAL A 9 -17.45 12.90 -17.28
C VAL A 9 -16.47 12.36 -16.23
N PHE A 10 -16.97 11.98 -15.05
CA PHE A 10 -16.14 11.41 -13.98
C PHE A 10 -15.54 10.06 -14.39
N ILE A 11 -16.34 9.18 -14.99
CA ILE A 11 -15.89 7.87 -15.48
C ILE A 11 -14.89 8.05 -16.62
N ALA A 12 -15.16 8.96 -17.56
CA ALA A 12 -14.25 9.23 -18.68
C ALA A 12 -12.91 9.79 -18.19
N ALA A 13 -12.93 10.73 -17.24
CA ALA A 13 -11.71 11.29 -16.64
C ALA A 13 -10.92 10.21 -15.87
N PHE A 14 -11.60 9.37 -15.09
CA PHE A 14 -10.97 8.27 -14.37
C PHE A 14 -10.37 7.22 -15.31
N GLY A 15 -11.09 6.86 -16.38
CA GLY A 15 -10.59 5.95 -17.42
C GLY A 15 -9.35 6.51 -18.12
N LEU A 16 -9.33 7.81 -18.42
CA LEU A 16 -8.18 8.46 -19.05
C LEU A 16 -6.93 8.46 -18.14
N LEU A 17 -7.12 8.62 -16.83
CA LEU A 17 -6.03 8.53 -15.84
C LEU A 17 -5.40 7.14 -15.77
N LEU A 18 -6.20 6.07 -15.91
CA LEU A 18 -5.72 4.69 -15.89
C LEU A 18 -4.92 4.32 -17.15
N LEU A 19 -5.18 5.00 -18.27
CA LEU A 19 -4.53 4.75 -19.56
C LEU A 19 -3.24 5.58 -19.74
N SER A 20 -3.01 6.58 -18.89
CA SER A 20 -1.81 7.41 -18.98
C SER A 20 -0.56 6.63 -18.56
N ARG A 21 0.40 6.51 -19.49
CA ARG A 21 1.71 5.88 -19.28
C ARG A 21 2.80 6.94 -19.47
N GLU A 22 3.13 7.64 -18.41
CA GLU A 22 4.31 8.52 -18.38
C GLU A 22 5.59 7.69 -18.23
N PRO A 23 6.68 8.01 -18.95
CA PRO A 23 7.99 7.45 -18.65
C PRO A 23 8.36 7.84 -17.21
N VAL A 24 8.56 6.84 -16.35
CA VAL A 24 8.91 7.04 -14.95
C VAL A 24 10.31 7.67 -14.87
N LYS A 25 10.37 9.00 -14.94
CA LYS A 25 11.52 9.74 -14.45
C LYS A 25 11.48 9.63 -12.94
N ALA A 26 12.55 9.13 -12.33
CA ALA A 26 12.62 9.01 -10.88
C ALA A 26 12.27 10.36 -10.25
N GLN A 27 11.20 10.39 -9.46
CA GLN A 27 10.66 11.63 -8.87
C GLN A 27 11.54 12.17 -7.73
N CYS A 28 12.58 11.44 -7.35
CA CYS A 28 13.56 11.86 -6.35
C CYS A 28 14.93 12.04 -7.02
N ALA A 29 15.41 13.29 -7.08
CA ALA A 29 16.71 13.67 -7.63
C ALA A 29 17.91 12.93 -6.98
N ILE A 30 17.74 12.43 -5.75
CA ILE A 30 18.77 11.66 -5.03
C ILE A 30 19.09 10.33 -5.74
N CYS A 31 18.09 9.63 -6.27
CA CYS A 31 18.32 8.35 -6.94
C CYS A 31 19.04 8.52 -8.28
N SER A 32 18.72 9.59 -9.03
CA SER A 32 19.34 9.86 -10.34
C SER A 32 20.81 10.26 -10.24
N THR A 33 21.17 11.09 -9.25
CA THR A 33 22.55 11.56 -9.07
C THR A 33 23.47 10.41 -8.67
N ASN A 34 23.03 9.57 -7.73
CA ASN A 34 23.80 8.42 -7.28
C ASN A 34 23.99 7.40 -8.41
N VAL A 35 22.99 7.17 -9.26
CA VAL A 35 23.11 6.29 -10.43
C VAL A 35 24.08 6.86 -11.47
N ALA A 36 24.02 8.16 -11.73
CA ALA A 36 24.90 8.82 -12.69
C ALA A 36 26.37 8.73 -12.25
N SER A 37 26.66 9.01 -10.98
CA SER A 37 28.01 8.88 -10.42
C SER A 37 28.50 7.43 -10.43
N ASN A 38 27.67 6.47 -9.99
CA ASN A 38 28.04 5.05 -10.01
C ASN A 38 28.31 4.54 -11.43
N LYS A 39 27.56 4.99 -12.43
CA LYS A 39 27.76 4.57 -13.83
C LYS A 39 29.02 5.20 -14.44
N GLN A 40 29.34 6.45 -14.10
CA GLN A 40 30.57 7.12 -14.54
C GLN A 40 31.83 6.45 -13.97
N ASP A 41 31.77 5.97 -12.73
CA ASP A 41 32.87 5.24 -12.10
C ASP A 41 32.96 3.75 -12.52
N GLY A 42 32.19 3.31 -13.53
CA GLY A 42 32.17 1.93 -14.02
C GLY A 42 31.42 0.94 -13.10
N GLY A 43 30.74 1.44 -12.08
CA GLY A 43 29.96 0.67 -11.12
C GLY A 43 28.68 0.07 -11.72
N LYS A 44 28.52 -1.25 -11.58
CA LYS A 44 27.32 -1.99 -12.03
C LYS A 44 26.10 -1.78 -11.13
N GLN A 45 26.24 -1.05 -10.03
CA GLN A 45 25.18 -0.84 -9.03
C GLN A 45 23.97 -0.05 -9.56
N ALA A 46 24.15 0.66 -10.68
CA ALA A 46 23.07 1.26 -11.46
C ALA A 46 22.12 0.23 -12.10
N ASN A 47 22.62 -0.96 -12.45
CA ASN A 47 21.81 -2.02 -13.03
C ASN A 47 20.98 -2.68 -11.93
N GLY A 48 19.67 -2.41 -11.93
CA GLY A 48 18.73 -3.02 -10.99
C GLY A 48 18.19 -2.09 -9.90
N LEU A 49 18.55 -0.80 -9.90
CA LEU A 49 18.04 0.15 -8.90
C LEU A 49 16.50 0.20 -8.89
N ASN A 50 15.85 0.17 -10.06
CA ASN A 50 14.39 0.15 -10.15
C ASN A 50 13.76 -1.05 -9.44
N HIS A 51 14.41 -2.22 -9.50
CA HIS A 51 13.96 -3.39 -8.74
C HIS A 51 14.17 -3.20 -7.23
N GLY A 52 15.27 -2.58 -6.83
CA GLY A 52 15.53 -2.23 -5.43
C GLY A 52 14.50 -1.25 -4.84
N ILE A 53 14.11 -0.23 -5.60
CA ILE A 53 13.07 0.74 -5.18
C ILE A 53 11.72 0.03 -5.00
N MET A 54 11.31 -0.81 -5.96
CA MET A 54 10.08 -1.58 -5.84
C MET A 54 10.13 -2.52 -4.63
N TYR A 55 11.26 -3.20 -4.42
CA TYR A 55 11.44 -4.08 -3.26
C TYR A 55 11.28 -3.33 -1.93
N LEU A 56 11.95 -2.17 -1.77
CA LEU A 56 11.84 -1.34 -0.57
C LEU A 56 10.44 -0.75 -0.37
N LEU A 57 9.73 -0.44 -1.46
CA LEU A 57 8.34 0.01 -1.40
C LEU A 57 7.40 -1.11 -0.93
N PHE A 58 7.52 -2.33 -1.47
CA PHE A 58 6.62 -3.44 -1.14
C PHE A 58 6.89 -4.07 0.23
N ALA A 59 8.15 -4.09 0.67
CA ALA A 59 8.58 -4.66 1.95
C ALA A 59 7.72 -4.25 3.17
N PRO A 60 7.47 -2.94 3.45
CA PRO A 60 6.67 -2.55 4.61
C PRO A 60 5.21 -3.01 4.52
N TYR A 61 4.60 -2.98 3.34
CA TYR A 61 3.22 -3.43 3.16
C TYR A 61 3.08 -4.94 3.38
N ILE A 62 4.03 -5.73 2.85
CA ILE A 62 4.06 -7.17 3.05
C ILE A 62 4.28 -7.48 4.54
N ALA A 63 5.22 -6.80 5.20
CA ALA A 63 5.49 -6.99 6.62
C ALA A 63 4.25 -6.73 7.47
N VAL A 64 3.56 -5.61 7.26
CA VAL A 64 2.31 -5.29 7.96
C VAL A 64 1.22 -6.31 7.65
N GLY A 65 1.07 -6.73 6.39
CA GLY A 65 0.09 -7.73 5.98
C GLY A 65 0.28 -9.08 6.68
N VAL A 66 1.54 -9.55 6.75
CA VAL A 66 1.89 -10.79 7.44
C VAL A 66 1.64 -10.68 8.94
N LEU A 67 2.08 -9.60 9.58
CA LEU A 67 1.86 -9.37 11.01
C LEU A 67 0.37 -9.31 11.35
N GLY A 68 -0.41 -8.56 10.54
CA GLY A 68 -1.86 -8.47 10.70
C GLY A 68 -2.56 -9.81 10.53
N PHE A 69 -2.17 -10.61 9.53
CA PHE A 69 -2.72 -11.94 9.31
C PHE A 69 -2.44 -12.90 10.48
N VAL A 70 -1.19 -12.92 10.96
CA VAL A 70 -0.79 -13.76 12.12
C VAL A 70 -1.55 -13.33 13.37
N TRP A 71 -1.64 -12.03 13.64
CA TRP A 71 -2.37 -11.50 14.77
C TRP A 71 -3.86 -11.87 14.71
N TYR A 72 -4.49 -11.67 13.56
CA TYR A 72 -5.89 -12.05 13.35
C TYR A 72 -6.12 -13.54 13.57
N LYS A 73 -5.29 -14.40 12.99
CA LYS A 73 -5.45 -15.85 13.14
C LYS A 73 -5.27 -16.32 14.59
N LYS A 74 -4.35 -15.71 15.32
CA LYS A 74 -3.98 -16.13 16.69
C LYS A 74 -4.89 -15.52 17.77
N TYR A 75 -5.29 -14.26 17.62
CA TYR A 75 -5.99 -13.51 18.66
C TYR A 75 -7.48 -13.28 18.37
N ARG A 76 -7.99 -13.75 17.22
CA ARG A 76 -9.44 -13.78 16.98
C ARG A 76 -10.11 -14.68 18.01
N ARG A 77 -10.82 -14.06 18.96
CA ARG A 77 -11.66 -14.72 19.96
C ARG A 77 -12.65 -15.62 19.23
N LYS A 78 -12.55 -16.93 19.43
CA LYS A 78 -13.59 -17.87 19.02
C LYS A 78 -14.72 -17.77 20.03
N ASN A 79 -15.96 -17.86 19.55
CA ASN A 79 -17.24 -17.79 20.28
C ASN A 79 -17.07 -17.88 21.79
N VAL A 80 -17.06 -16.72 22.45
CA VAL A 80 -17.08 -16.66 23.91
C VAL A 80 -18.54 -16.87 24.27
N GLU A 81 -18.87 -18.03 24.86
CA GLU A 81 -20.16 -18.19 25.52
C GLU A 81 -20.20 -17.21 26.69
N ILE A 82 -20.97 -16.13 26.52
CA ILE A 82 -21.20 -15.17 27.58
C ILE A 82 -22.23 -15.80 28.52
N ASN A 83 -21.75 -16.47 29.56
CA ASN A 83 -22.59 -16.99 30.63
C ASN A 83 -22.95 -15.80 31.53
N ILE A 84 -24.07 -15.12 31.25
CA ILE A 84 -24.59 -14.05 32.10
C ILE A 84 -25.38 -14.72 33.23
N PRO A 85 -24.93 -14.65 34.49
CA PRO A 85 -25.71 -15.15 35.61
C PRO A 85 -27.03 -14.38 35.67
N ASN A 86 -28.16 -15.08 35.80
CA ASN A 86 -29.49 -14.48 35.89
C ASN A 86 -29.78 -13.97 37.32
N GLU A 87 -28.76 -13.41 37.96
CA GLU A 87 -28.83 -12.84 39.30
C GLU A 87 -29.04 -11.32 39.16
N ARG A 88 -29.87 -10.73 40.02
CA ARG A 88 -30.02 -9.27 40.04
C ARG A 88 -28.76 -8.66 40.64
N LEU A 89 -28.02 -7.88 39.85
CA LEU A 89 -26.89 -7.08 40.31
C LEU A 89 -27.41 -6.06 41.33
N ASN A 90 -27.14 -6.33 42.61
CA ASN A 90 -27.48 -5.44 43.72
C ASN A 90 -26.41 -4.35 43.80
N LEU A 91 -26.63 -3.27 43.07
CA LEU A 91 -25.82 -2.05 43.12
C LEU A 91 -26.37 -1.22 44.28
N ASN A 92 -25.72 -1.32 45.44
CA ASN A 92 -26.04 -0.54 46.66
C ASN A 92 -26.07 0.96 46.38
#